data_AF-A0A650CMG7-F1
#
_entry.id   AF-A0A650CMG7-F1
#
_cell.length_a   1.000
_cell.length_b   1.000
_cell.length_c   1.000
_cell.angle_alpha   90.00
_cell.angle_beta   90.00
_cell.angle_gamma   90.00
#
_symmetry.space_group_name_H-M   'P 1'
#
loop_
_entity.id
_entity.type
_entity.pdbx_description
1 polymer ?
#
loop_
_entity_poly.entity_id
_entity_poly.type
_entity_poly.pdbx_seq_one_letter_code
_entity_poly.pdbx_strand_id
1 'polypeptide(L)'
;MSGYPQGYPNPYNWKMILISQVLMILMSFVLSLYPQYFLPVYILYILVIMGISSVMMARSNPMLAERKYMGEIYKSNTLFEEKNAGSLIQKDMEYVQKMQQLAVANFKSFGIMILYIIIIFLFYDYVLLKIVGSVTQYEKLAIYLIYFEALYLFNMFVYRRLIKIQMMDAMAPSSYKVTEKGILSTDKSGVFLHSRHLVNAEIIENREKKYVEIDSKTSKLPYKIRLYTNDIDRLLEVLNRVKRMELKRQQSSDS
;
A
#
# COMPACT_ATOMS: atom_id res chain seq x y z
N MET A 1 1.01 -16.52 15.36
CA MET A 1 0.34 -16.21 14.07
C MET A 1 -0.50 -14.96 14.27
N SER A 2 0.08 -13.76 14.07
CA SER A 2 -0.68 -12.51 14.25
C SER A 2 -1.54 -12.26 13.00
N GLY A 3 -2.84 -12.49 13.14
CA GLY A 3 -3.84 -12.12 12.14
C GLY A 3 -3.99 -10.60 12.10
N TYR A 4 -3.13 -9.93 11.35
CA TYR A 4 -3.45 -8.59 10.86
C TYR A 4 -4.41 -8.76 9.67
N PRO A 5 -5.57 -8.08 9.65
CA PRO A 5 -6.41 -8.06 8.48
C PRO A 5 -5.61 -7.37 7.38
N GLN A 6 -5.16 -8.16 6.39
CA GLN A 6 -4.47 -7.64 5.22
C GLN A 6 -5.39 -6.62 4.55
N GLY A 7 -5.15 -5.33 4.78
CA GLY A 7 -5.87 -4.21 4.18
C GLY A 7 -5.62 -4.08 2.67
N TYR A 8 -4.91 -5.03 2.06
CA TYR A 8 -4.66 -5.10 0.63
C TYR A 8 -5.10 -6.46 0.09
N PRO A 9 -5.82 -6.47 -1.04
CA PRO A 9 -6.17 -7.70 -1.71
C PRO A 9 -4.87 -8.37 -2.14
N ASN A 10 -4.65 -9.61 -1.67
CA ASN A 10 -3.57 -10.45 -2.16
C ASN A 10 -3.62 -10.43 -3.71
N PRO A 11 -2.54 -10.03 -4.40
CA PRO A 11 -2.53 -9.96 -5.86
C PRO A 11 -2.73 -11.35 -6.51
N TYR A 12 -2.63 -12.43 -5.74
CA TYR A 12 -2.97 -13.80 -6.13
C TYR A 12 -4.33 -14.27 -5.59
N ASN A 13 -5.29 -13.36 -5.43
CA ASN A 13 -6.70 -13.74 -5.27
C ASN A 13 -7.19 -14.48 -6.53
N TRP A 14 -8.05 -15.48 -6.39
CA TRP A 14 -8.57 -16.28 -7.52
C TRP A 14 -9.11 -15.42 -8.67
N LYS A 15 -9.73 -14.27 -8.37
CA LYS A 15 -10.20 -13.30 -9.38
C LYS A 15 -9.05 -12.72 -10.19
N MET A 16 -7.94 -12.35 -9.54
CA MET A 16 -6.74 -11.82 -10.20
C MET A 16 -6.03 -12.91 -10.99
N ILE A 17 -5.94 -14.13 -10.47
CA ILE A 17 -5.38 -15.28 -11.18
C ILE A 17 -6.15 -15.50 -12.49
N LEU A 18 -7.48 -15.52 -12.44
CA LEU A 18 -8.33 -15.73 -13.62
C LEU A 18 -8.14 -14.59 -14.64
N ILE A 19 -8.13 -13.33 -14.20
CA ILE A 19 -7.88 -12.18 -15.08
C ILE A 19 -6.50 -12.28 -15.75
N SER A 20 -5.45 -12.59 -14.97
CA SER A 20 -4.10 -12.78 -15.51
C SER A 20 -4.05 -13.90 -16.54
N GLN A 21 -4.69 -15.04 -16.27
CA GLN A 21 -4.73 -16.20 -17.16
C GLN A 21 -5.45 -15.89 -18.48
N VAL A 22 -6.62 -15.24 -18.43
CA VAL A 22 -7.35 -14.80 -19.63
C VAL A 22 -6.50 -13.83 -20.47
N LEU A 23 -5.85 -12.86 -19.82
CA LEU A 23 -4.97 -11.93 -20.50
C LEU A 23 -3.77 -12.65 -21.14
N MET A 24 -3.14 -13.60 -20.45
CA MET A 24 -2.02 -14.36 -21.00
C MET A 24 -2.40 -15.18 -22.23
N ILE A 25 -3.58 -15.80 -22.25
CA ILE A 25 -4.09 -16.54 -23.42
C ILE A 25 -4.29 -15.58 -24.60
N LEU A 26 -4.94 -14.43 -24.38
CA LEU A 26 -5.15 -13.42 -25.42
C LEU A 26 -3.82 -12.90 -25.98
N MET A 27 -2.86 -12.65 -25.10
CA MET A 27 -1.52 -12.17 -25.45
C MET A 27 -0.74 -13.21 -26.26
N SER A 28 -0.79 -14.47 -25.84
CA SER A 28 -0.17 -15.60 -26.55
C SER A 28 -0.73 -15.72 -27.96
N PHE A 29 -2.04 -15.53 -28.12
CA PHE A 29 -2.70 -15.55 -29.42
C PHE A 29 -2.23 -14.39 -30.31
N VAL A 30 -2.22 -13.15 -29.79
CA VAL A 30 -1.76 -11.97 -30.53
C VAL A 30 -0.30 -12.12 -30.96
N LEU A 31 0.58 -12.58 -30.07
CA LEU A 31 2.01 -12.71 -30.36
C LEU A 31 2.33 -13.91 -31.24
N SER A 32 1.51 -14.94 -31.24
CA SER A 32 1.62 -16.04 -32.21
C SER A 32 1.42 -15.56 -33.65
N LEU A 33 0.60 -14.53 -33.86
CA LEU A 33 0.35 -13.94 -35.17
C LEU A 33 1.33 -12.81 -35.50
N TYR A 34 1.64 -11.98 -34.50
CA TYR A 34 2.50 -10.81 -34.64
C TYR A 34 3.59 -10.73 -33.57
N PRO A 35 4.66 -11.56 -33.68
CA PRO A 35 5.78 -11.56 -32.74
C PRO A 35 6.48 -10.20 -32.59
N GLN A 36 6.45 -9.36 -33.63
CA GLN A 36 7.11 -8.05 -33.61
C GLN A 36 6.50 -7.06 -32.60
N TYR A 37 5.25 -7.26 -32.18
CA TYR A 37 4.57 -6.36 -31.25
C TYR A 37 4.76 -6.75 -29.78
N PHE A 38 5.73 -7.61 -29.46
CA PHE A 38 6.00 -8.05 -28.09
C PHE A 38 6.05 -6.91 -27.08
N LEU A 39 6.87 -5.89 -27.33
CA LEU A 39 7.05 -4.79 -26.39
C LEU A 39 5.75 -3.96 -26.20
N PRO A 40 5.06 -3.49 -27.26
CA PRO A 40 3.76 -2.83 -27.13
C PRO A 40 2.71 -3.67 -26.39
N VAL A 41 2.63 -4.96 -26.72
CA VAL A 41 1.65 -5.90 -26.16
C VAL A 41 1.96 -6.13 -24.67
N TYR A 42 3.23 -6.32 -24.30
CA TYR A 42 3.67 -6.43 -22.91
C TYR A 42 3.42 -5.17 -22.07
N ILE A 43 3.66 -3.98 -22.64
CA ILE A 43 3.34 -2.69 -21.98
C ILE A 43 1.83 -2.59 -21.74
N LEU A 44 1.01 -2.94 -22.73
CA LEU A 44 -0.45 -2.96 -22.58
C LEU A 44 -0.89 -3.87 -21.45
N TYR A 45 -0.30 -5.07 -21.34
CA TYR A 45 -0.55 -5.99 -20.23
C TYR A 45 -0.26 -5.36 -18.86
N ILE A 46 0.90 -4.71 -18.71
CA ILE A 46 1.27 -4.02 -17.46
C ILE A 46 0.24 -2.93 -17.13
N LEU A 47 -0.15 -2.10 -18.11
CA LEU A 47 -1.12 -1.02 -17.90
C LEU A 47 -2.49 -1.55 -17.49
N VAL A 48 -2.97 -2.62 -18.12
CA VAL A 48 -4.26 -3.25 -17.80
C VAL A 48 -4.23 -3.82 -16.39
N ILE A 49 -3.20 -4.61 -16.04
CA ILE A 49 -3.05 -5.18 -14.69
C ILE A 49 -2.92 -4.07 -13.64
N MET A 50 -2.16 -3.02 -13.92
CA MET A 50 -2.00 -1.89 -13.01
C MET A 50 -3.32 -1.13 -12.81
N GLY A 51 -4.10 -0.92 -13.87
CA GLY A 51 -5.43 -0.32 -13.79
C GLY A 51 -6.40 -1.15 -12.95
N ILE A 52 -6.50 -2.45 -13.23
CA ILE A 52 -7.36 -3.38 -12.48
C ILE A 52 -6.94 -3.44 -11.01
N SER A 53 -5.64 -3.58 -10.74
CA SER A 53 -5.09 -3.62 -9.38
C SER A 53 -5.39 -2.33 -8.63
N SER A 54 -5.26 -1.18 -9.28
CA SER A 54 -5.56 0.14 -8.69
C SER A 54 -7.04 0.27 -8.34
N VAL A 55 -7.94 -0.16 -9.22
CA VAL A 55 -9.39 -0.12 -8.95
C VAL A 55 -9.77 -1.08 -7.82
N MET A 56 -9.21 -2.29 -7.80
CA MET A 56 -9.46 -3.25 -6.73
C MET A 56 -8.96 -2.72 -5.39
N MET A 57 -7.73 -2.19 -5.36
CA MET A 57 -7.15 -1.54 -4.19
C MET A 57 -7.99 -0.34 -3.72
N ALA A 58 -8.49 0.48 -4.65
CA ALA A 58 -9.34 1.62 -4.34
C ALA A 58 -10.65 1.20 -3.66
N ARG A 59 -11.25 0.08 -4.08
CA ARG A 59 -12.49 -0.44 -3.50
C ARG A 59 -12.29 -1.18 -2.18
N SER A 60 -11.13 -1.81 -1.99
CA SER A 60 -10.85 -2.61 -0.80
C SER A 60 -10.19 -1.84 0.34
N ASN A 61 -9.60 -0.67 0.07
CA ASN A 61 -8.87 0.10 1.07
C ASN A 61 -9.82 1.02 1.87
N PRO A 62 -10.05 0.75 3.17
CA PRO A 62 -10.94 1.56 4.00
C PRO A 62 -10.50 3.03 4.09
N MET A 63 -9.19 3.32 4.00
CA MET A 63 -8.71 4.70 3.99
C MET A 63 -9.15 5.47 2.73
N LEU A 64 -9.24 4.82 1.57
CA LEU A 64 -9.68 5.52 0.36
C LEU A 64 -11.18 5.84 0.43
N ALA A 65 -11.98 4.99 1.08
CA ALA A 65 -13.39 5.28 1.37
C ALA A 65 -13.56 6.44 2.37
N GLU A 66 -12.64 6.56 3.32
CA GLU A 66 -12.66 7.62 4.34
C GLU A 66 -12.10 8.97 3.84
N ARG A 67 -11.49 9.04 2.64
CA ARG A 67 -11.00 10.31 2.05
C ARG A 67 -12.06 11.40 1.96
N LYS A 68 -13.35 11.05 1.84
CA LYS A 68 -14.45 12.03 1.87
C LYS A 68 -14.47 12.86 3.16
N TYR A 69 -14.02 12.28 4.27
CA TYR A 69 -13.94 12.95 5.56
C TYR A 69 -12.69 13.83 5.72
N MET A 70 -11.66 13.67 4.89
CA MET A 70 -10.47 14.54 4.94
C MET A 70 -10.84 16.00 4.72
N GLY A 71 -11.75 16.29 3.78
CA GLY A 71 -12.21 17.66 3.51
C GLY A 71 -12.94 18.27 4.71
N GLU A 72 -13.64 17.45 5.49
CA GLU A 72 -14.30 17.90 6.71
C GLU A 72 -13.32 18.19 7.84
N ILE A 73 -12.30 17.33 8.00
CA ILE A 73 -11.23 17.50 9.00
C ILE A 73 -10.45 18.78 8.69
N TYR A 74 -10.07 18.99 7.42
CA TYR A 74 -9.30 20.16 7.00
C TYR A 74 -10.01 21.49 7.26
N LYS A 75 -11.33 21.55 7.09
CA LYS A 75 -12.14 22.77 7.32
C LYS A 75 -12.49 23.02 8.79
N SER A 76 -12.23 22.05 9.67
CA SER A 76 -12.60 22.16 11.09
C SER A 76 -11.55 22.91 11.91
N ASN A 77 -11.97 23.46 13.05
CA ASN A 77 -11.10 24.23 13.92
C ASN A 77 -9.93 23.38 14.42
N THR A 78 -8.72 23.95 14.33
CA THR A 78 -7.49 23.31 14.82
C THR A 78 -7.36 23.53 16.32
N LEU A 79 -7.24 22.44 17.08
CA LEU A 79 -7.07 22.46 18.53
C LEU A 79 -5.61 22.34 18.95
N PHE A 80 -4.81 21.64 18.14
CA PHE A 80 -3.38 21.45 18.35
C PHE A 80 -2.67 21.30 17.01
N GLU A 81 -1.48 21.86 16.90
CA GLU A 81 -0.66 21.76 15.70
C GLU A 81 0.79 21.55 16.11
N GLU A 82 1.40 20.50 15.58
CA GLU A 82 2.81 20.19 15.75
C GLU A 82 3.49 20.21 14.38
N LYS A 83 4.41 21.16 14.19
CA LYS A 83 5.10 21.38 12.93
C LYS A 83 6.46 20.71 12.87
N ASN A 84 7.04 20.35 14.02
CA ASN A 84 8.42 19.89 14.11
C ASN A 84 8.58 18.52 14.81
N ALA A 85 7.59 17.65 14.64
CA ALA A 85 7.66 16.27 15.11
C ALA A 85 8.79 15.47 14.43
N GLY A 86 9.23 15.87 13.23
CA GLY A 86 10.34 15.25 12.51
C GLY A 86 11.65 15.17 13.31
N SER A 87 11.95 16.21 14.10
CA SER A 87 13.15 16.21 14.96
C SER A 87 13.11 15.18 16.10
N LEU A 88 11.91 14.85 16.57
CA LEU A 88 11.68 13.83 17.60
C LEU A 88 11.70 12.42 16.99
N ILE A 89 11.13 12.26 15.79
CA ILE A 89 11.17 11.00 15.04
C ILE A 89 12.61 10.56 14.79
N GLN A 90 13.50 11.48 14.42
CA GLN A 90 14.92 11.16 14.17
C GLN A 90 15.67 10.70 15.42
N LYS A 91 15.19 11.05 16.62
CA LYS A 91 15.77 10.59 17.89
C LYS A 91 15.32 9.17 18.26
N ASP A 92 14.22 8.69 17.68
CA ASP A 92 13.75 7.32 17.87
C ASP A 92 14.49 6.37 16.92
N MET A 93 15.65 5.88 17.37
CA MET A 93 16.52 5.00 16.59
C MET A 93 15.82 3.70 16.15
N GLU A 94 14.90 3.17 16.94
CA GLU A 94 14.14 1.96 16.56
C GLU A 94 13.21 2.25 15.37
N TYR A 95 12.51 3.38 15.40
CA TYR A 95 11.64 3.79 14.31
C TYR A 95 12.45 4.07 13.03
N VAL A 96 13.57 4.79 13.16
CA VAL A 96 14.47 5.08 12.04
C VAL A 96 15.03 3.79 11.43
N GLN A 97 15.47 2.84 12.25
CA GLN A 97 15.97 1.54 11.78
C GLN A 97 14.89 0.74 11.05
N LYS A 98 13.67 0.68 11.58
CA LYS A 98 12.54 0.01 10.90
C LYS A 98 12.23 0.67 9.56
N MET A 99 12.22 2.01 9.50
CA MET A 99 11.99 2.75 8.26
C MET A 99 13.11 2.50 7.23
N GLN A 100 14.37 2.45 7.66
CA GLN A 100 15.51 2.12 6.80
C GLN A 100 15.44 0.68 6.28
N GLN A 101 15.10 -0.30 7.14
CA GLN A 101 14.93 -1.70 6.72
C GLN A 101 13.84 -1.83 5.65
N LEU A 102 12.72 -1.12 5.82
CA LEU A 102 11.65 -1.06 4.82
C LEU A 102 12.12 -0.41 3.51
N ALA A 103 12.84 0.71 3.59
CA ALA A 103 13.37 1.37 2.41
C ALA A 103 14.35 0.46 1.64
N VAL A 104 15.26 -0.23 2.34
CA VAL A 104 16.19 -1.20 1.74
C VAL A 104 15.44 -2.39 1.14
N ALA A 105 14.41 -2.92 1.82
CA ALA A 105 13.60 -4.02 1.29
C ALA A 105 12.84 -3.61 0.02
N ASN A 106 12.26 -2.41 0.00
CA ASN A 106 11.57 -1.86 -1.17
C ASN A 106 12.54 -1.60 -2.32
N PHE A 107 13.73 -1.05 -2.03
CA PHE A 107 14.75 -0.81 -3.05
C PHE A 107 15.29 -2.12 -3.64
N LYS A 108 15.54 -3.14 -2.81
CA LYS A 108 15.89 -4.49 -3.27
C LYS A 108 14.79 -5.08 -4.16
N SER A 109 13.53 -4.96 -3.76
CA SER A 109 12.39 -5.43 -4.55
C SER A 109 12.31 -4.73 -5.92
N PHE A 110 12.54 -3.41 -5.94
CA PHE A 110 12.58 -2.62 -7.17
C PHE A 110 13.75 -3.03 -8.07
N GLY A 111 14.94 -3.26 -7.50
CA GLY A 111 16.10 -3.76 -8.24
C GLY A 111 15.88 -5.15 -8.85
N ILE A 112 15.26 -6.07 -8.08
CA ILE A 112 14.87 -7.40 -8.58
C ILE A 112 13.88 -7.27 -9.74
N MET A 113 12.91 -6.35 -9.66
CA MET A 113 11.93 -6.11 -10.72
C MET A 113 12.58 -5.60 -12.00
N ILE A 114 13.53 -4.65 -11.91
CA ILE A 114 14.28 -4.16 -13.08
C ILE A 114 15.09 -5.30 -13.71
N LEU A 115 15.83 -6.04 -12.89
CA LEU A 115 16.64 -7.17 -13.36
C LEU A 115 15.76 -8.25 -14.02
N TYR A 116 14.57 -8.51 -13.46
CA TYR A 116 13.58 -9.41 -14.04
C TYR A 116 13.11 -8.94 -15.43
N ILE A 117 12.79 -7.66 -15.60
CA ILE A 117 12.40 -7.09 -16.89
C ILE A 117 13.53 -7.25 -17.91
N ILE A 118 14.77 -6.93 -17.54
CA ILE A 118 15.93 -7.08 -18.42
C ILE A 118 16.11 -8.53 -18.86
N ILE A 119 16.02 -9.49 -17.93
CA ILE A 119 16.15 -10.92 -18.24
C ILE A 119 15.04 -11.38 -19.18
N ILE A 120 13.80 -10.95 -18.98
CA ILE A 120 12.68 -11.28 -19.88
C ILE A 120 12.98 -10.80 -21.31
N PHE A 121 13.42 -9.56 -21.47
CA PHE A 121 13.71 -9.00 -22.79
C PHE A 121 14.87 -9.70 -23.48
N LEU A 122 15.97 -9.94 -22.76
CA LEU A 122 17.11 -10.69 -23.30
C LEU A 122 16.69 -12.12 -23.67
N PHE A 123 15.92 -12.80 -22.82
CA PHE A 123 15.45 -14.14 -23.14
C PHE A 123 14.51 -14.15 -24.36
N TYR A 124 13.62 -13.17 -24.46
CA TYR A 124 12.72 -13.02 -25.60
C TYR A 124 13.51 -12.88 -26.93
N ASP A 125 14.44 -11.93 -26.98
CA ASP A 125 15.18 -11.63 -28.21
C ASP A 125 16.20 -12.73 -28.58
N TYR A 126 16.96 -13.22 -27.60
CA TYR A 126 18.06 -14.15 -27.87
C TYR A 126 17.64 -15.60 -27.99
N VAL A 127 16.54 -16.00 -27.33
CA VAL A 127 16.09 -17.39 -27.25
C VAL A 127 14.74 -17.56 -27.92
N LEU A 128 13.71 -16.85 -27.45
CA LEU A 128 12.33 -17.10 -27.87
C LEU A 128 12.12 -16.82 -29.36
N LEU A 129 12.61 -15.69 -29.89
CA LEU A 129 12.47 -15.35 -31.30
C LEU A 129 13.14 -16.38 -32.23
N LYS A 130 14.27 -16.97 -31.82
CA LYS A 130 14.96 -18.00 -32.62
C LYS A 130 14.15 -19.29 -32.68
N ILE A 131 13.57 -19.70 -31.55
CA ILE A 131 12.73 -20.90 -31.45
C ILE A 131 11.43 -20.70 -32.24
N VAL A 132 10.77 -19.55 -32.07
CA VAL A 132 9.53 -19.21 -32.77
C VAL A 132 9.77 -19.05 -34.28
N GLY A 133 10.94 -18.59 -34.70
CA GLY A 133 11.32 -18.47 -36.11
C GLY A 133 11.43 -19.80 -36.85
N SER A 134 11.69 -20.92 -36.14
CA SER A 134 11.93 -22.24 -36.74
C SER A 134 10.73 -23.19 -36.72
N VAL A 135 9.55 -22.74 -36.30
CA VAL A 135 8.38 -23.60 -36.05
C VAL A 135 7.12 -23.14 -36.80
N THR A 136 6.16 -24.05 -36.93
CA THR A 136 4.86 -23.79 -37.59
C THR A 136 3.93 -22.93 -36.72
N GLN A 137 2.92 -22.31 -37.33
CA GLN A 137 2.04 -21.34 -36.67
C GLN A 137 1.29 -21.90 -35.45
N TYR A 138 0.91 -23.18 -35.45
CA TYR A 138 0.26 -23.82 -34.30
C TYR A 138 1.24 -24.08 -33.15
N GLU A 139 2.49 -24.42 -33.47
CA GLU A 139 3.56 -24.62 -32.47
C GLU A 139 3.97 -23.29 -31.83
N LYS A 140 3.95 -22.17 -32.59
CA LYS A 140 4.19 -20.82 -32.05
C LYS A 140 3.24 -20.51 -30.90
N LEU A 141 1.94 -20.78 -31.07
CA LEU A 141 0.95 -20.54 -30.03
C LEU A 141 1.25 -21.34 -28.77
N ALA A 142 1.59 -22.63 -28.90
CA ALA A 142 1.96 -23.48 -27.77
C ALA A 142 3.21 -22.97 -27.05
N ILE A 143 4.23 -22.54 -27.79
CA ILE A 143 5.47 -21.97 -27.23
C ILE A 143 5.17 -20.68 -26.45
N TYR A 144 4.34 -19.79 -26.98
CA TYR A 144 3.94 -18.57 -26.29
C TYR A 144 3.14 -18.85 -25.01
N LEU A 145 2.20 -19.81 -25.05
CA LEU A 145 1.45 -20.23 -23.86
C LEU A 145 2.39 -20.76 -22.77
N ILE A 146 3.31 -21.66 -23.12
CA ILE A 146 4.30 -22.21 -22.18
C ILE A 146 5.19 -21.09 -21.62
N TYR A 147 5.62 -20.16 -22.48
CA TYR A 147 6.45 -19.02 -22.07
C TYR A 147 5.74 -18.12 -21.05
N PHE A 148 4.51 -17.70 -21.33
CA PHE A 148 3.76 -16.85 -20.40
C PHE A 148 3.39 -17.59 -19.12
N GLU A 149 3.05 -18.88 -19.18
CA GLU A 149 2.79 -19.68 -17.98
C GLU A 149 4.05 -19.83 -17.12
N ALA A 150 5.21 -20.08 -17.73
CA ALA A 150 6.50 -20.13 -17.03
C ALA A 150 6.83 -18.78 -16.36
N LEU A 151 6.62 -17.66 -17.05
CA LEU A 151 6.80 -16.33 -16.47
C LEU A 151 5.82 -16.08 -15.32
N TYR A 152 4.57 -16.51 -15.45
CA TYR A 152 3.56 -16.36 -14.40
C TYR A 152 3.92 -17.15 -13.14
N LEU A 153 4.27 -18.42 -13.29
CA LEU A 153 4.68 -19.29 -12.19
C LEU A 153 5.96 -18.78 -11.53
N PHE A 154 6.93 -18.31 -12.33
CA PHE A 154 8.15 -17.70 -11.80
C PHE A 154 7.83 -16.43 -11.02
N ASN A 155 7.00 -15.53 -11.54
CA ASN A 155 6.59 -14.32 -10.85
C ASN A 155 5.85 -14.63 -9.54
N MET A 156 4.97 -15.63 -9.55
CA MET A 156 4.28 -16.13 -8.36
C MET A 156 5.25 -16.69 -7.31
N PHE A 157 6.27 -17.42 -7.74
CA PHE A 157 7.33 -17.93 -6.86
C PHE A 157 8.15 -16.79 -6.26
N VAL A 158 8.60 -15.84 -7.07
CA VAL A 158 9.35 -14.65 -6.66
C VAL A 158 8.54 -13.83 -5.67
N TYR A 159 7.26 -13.55 -5.96
CA TYR A 159 6.42 -12.77 -5.07
C TYR A 159 6.24 -13.48 -3.72
N ARG A 160 5.95 -14.78 -3.72
CA ARG A 160 5.73 -15.54 -2.48
C ARG A 160 6.99 -15.69 -1.62
N ARG A 161 8.17 -15.84 -2.22
CA ARG A 161 9.42 -16.07 -1.48
C ARG A 161 10.23 -14.80 -1.20
N LEU A 162 10.33 -13.90 -2.18
CA LEU A 162 11.27 -12.77 -2.16
C LEU A 162 10.57 -11.45 -1.81
N ILE A 163 9.32 -11.27 -2.24
CA ILE A 163 8.57 -10.02 -2.00
C ILE A 163 7.61 -10.22 -0.82
N LYS A 164 8.17 -10.29 0.39
CA LYS A 164 7.36 -10.03 1.58
C LYS A 164 7.19 -8.51 1.66
N ILE A 165 6.02 -8.00 1.26
CA ILE A 165 5.66 -6.61 1.51
C ILE A 165 5.61 -6.44 3.02
N GLN A 166 6.72 -6.00 3.61
CA GLN A 166 6.77 -5.63 5.01
C GLN A 166 6.02 -4.31 5.12
N MET A 167 4.94 -4.33 5.90
CA MET A 167 4.24 -3.11 6.25
C MET A 167 4.87 -2.51 7.48
N MET A 168 4.81 -1.19 7.53
CA MET A 168 5.22 -0.45 8.70
C MET A 168 4.10 -0.58 9.75
N ASP A 169 4.37 -1.28 10.84
CA ASP A 169 3.38 -1.50 11.92
C ASP A 169 2.84 -0.17 12.48
N ALA A 170 3.65 0.90 12.40
CA ALA A 170 3.29 2.24 12.84
C ALA A 170 3.79 3.31 11.87
N MET A 171 2.95 4.29 11.55
CA MET A 171 3.32 5.47 10.77
C MET A 171 3.38 6.71 11.67
N ALA A 172 4.43 7.51 11.53
CA ALA A 172 4.62 8.76 12.25
C ALA A 172 4.67 9.96 11.30
N PRO A 173 3.67 10.86 11.31
CA PRO A 173 3.72 12.10 10.55
C PRO A 173 4.75 13.07 11.16
N SER A 174 5.56 13.70 10.30
CA SER A 174 6.55 14.72 10.67
C SER A 174 5.93 16.09 11.00
N SER A 175 4.70 16.34 10.54
CA SER A 175 3.86 17.44 11.00
C SER A 175 2.38 17.04 10.96
N TYR A 176 1.61 17.46 11.96
CA TYR A 176 0.19 17.12 12.06
C TYR A 176 -0.61 18.20 12.79
N LYS A 177 -1.92 18.18 12.55
CA LYS A 177 -2.92 19.00 13.22
C LYS A 177 -3.98 18.09 13.81
N VAL A 178 -4.34 18.36 15.06
CA VAL A 178 -5.50 17.77 15.70
C VAL A 178 -6.62 18.80 15.67
N THR A 179 -7.73 18.42 15.07
CA THR A 179 -8.90 19.26 14.86
C THR A 179 -10.11 18.68 15.59
N GLU A 180 -11.20 19.43 15.68
CA GLU A 180 -12.44 18.95 16.30
C GLU A 180 -13.06 17.72 15.61
N LYS A 181 -12.70 17.46 14.35
CA LYS A 181 -13.23 16.33 13.56
C LYS A 181 -12.21 15.20 13.36
N GLY A 182 -10.98 15.33 13.86
CA GLY A 182 -9.97 14.27 13.75
C GLY A 182 -8.54 14.78 13.66
N ILE A 183 -7.65 13.88 13.30
CA ILE A 183 -6.21 14.12 13.14
C ILE A 183 -5.89 14.14 11.64
N LEU A 184 -5.10 15.12 11.21
CA LEU A 184 -4.63 15.25 9.84
C LEU A 184 -3.13 15.52 9.83
N SER A 185 -2.38 14.76 9.03
CA SER A 185 -1.00 15.08 8.73
C SER A 185 -0.92 16.28 7.80
N THR A 186 -0.05 17.24 8.08
CA THR A 186 0.20 18.39 7.19
C THR A 186 1.41 18.15 6.29
N ASP A 187 2.07 17.00 6.42
CA ASP A 187 3.22 16.59 5.64
C ASP A 187 2.87 15.59 4.52
N LYS A 188 3.91 15.12 3.83
CA LYS A 188 3.80 14.13 2.73
C LYS A 188 3.36 12.73 3.20
N SER A 189 3.20 12.49 4.51
CA SER A 189 2.81 11.17 5.02
C SER A 189 1.35 10.83 4.70
N GLY A 190 0.49 11.84 4.52
CA GLY A 190 -0.92 11.66 4.15
C GLY A 190 -1.74 10.89 5.18
N VAL A 191 -1.28 10.83 6.43
CA VAL A 191 -1.97 10.15 7.54
C VAL A 191 -3.18 10.99 7.95
N PHE A 192 -4.35 10.38 7.98
CA PHE A 192 -5.57 11.00 8.50
C PHE A 192 -6.35 10.01 9.36
N LEU A 193 -6.99 10.51 10.40
CA LEU A 193 -7.87 9.73 11.27
C LEU A 193 -9.09 10.56 11.64
N HIS A 194 -10.28 10.10 11.26
CA HIS A 194 -11.52 10.76 11.64
C HIS A 194 -11.85 10.53 13.14
N SER A 195 -12.47 11.51 13.80
CA SER A 195 -12.83 11.47 15.23
C SER A 195 -13.64 10.24 15.62
N ARG A 196 -14.54 9.77 14.74
CA ARG A 196 -15.32 8.52 14.92
C ARG A 196 -14.45 7.30 15.24
N HIS A 197 -13.26 7.21 14.65
CA HIS A 197 -12.33 6.10 14.86
C HIS A 197 -11.39 6.33 16.05
N LEU A 198 -11.35 7.56 16.55
CA LEU A 198 -10.60 7.95 17.74
C LEU A 198 -11.31 7.47 19.02
N VAL A 199 -12.65 7.48 19.05
CA VAL A 199 -13.46 7.15 20.26
C VAL A 199 -13.09 5.79 20.83
N ASN A 200 -13.01 4.78 19.96
CA ASN A 200 -12.68 3.40 20.34
C ASN A 200 -11.19 3.06 20.18
N ALA A 201 -10.34 4.04 19.94
CA ALA A 201 -8.90 3.82 19.82
C ALA A 201 -8.23 3.73 21.19
N GLU A 202 -7.36 2.73 21.32
CA GLU A 202 -6.43 2.60 22.44
C GLU A 202 -5.30 3.62 22.24
N ILE A 203 -5.06 4.44 23.26
CA ILE A 203 -4.04 5.49 23.25
C ILE A 203 -2.97 5.07 24.23
N ILE A 204 -1.76 4.83 23.73
CA ILE A 204 -0.60 4.41 24.54
C ILE A 204 0.42 5.54 24.50
N GLU A 205 0.78 6.08 25.66
CA GLU A 205 1.82 7.11 25.77
C GLU A 205 3.20 6.49 26.02
N ASN A 206 4.24 7.10 25.45
CA ASN A 206 5.62 6.83 25.78
C ASN A 206 6.32 8.16 26.09
N ARG A 207 6.51 8.43 27.39
CA ARG A 207 7.12 9.68 27.88
C ARG A 207 8.61 9.78 27.57
N GLU A 208 9.33 8.67 27.56
CA GLU A 208 10.77 8.64 27.27
C GLU A 208 11.07 9.02 25.82
N LYS A 209 10.31 8.43 24.89
CA LYS A 209 10.46 8.65 23.44
C LYS A 209 9.57 9.78 22.91
N LYS A 210 8.81 10.44 23.78
CA LYS A 210 7.97 11.60 23.50
C LYS A 210 6.94 11.40 22.39
N TYR A 211 6.21 10.29 22.44
CA TYR A 211 5.14 10.00 21.48
C TYR A 211 3.88 9.46 22.14
N VAL A 212 2.77 9.60 21.41
CA VAL A 212 1.48 8.97 21.69
C VAL A 212 1.13 8.06 20.51
N GLU A 213 0.95 6.76 20.77
CA GLU A 213 0.54 5.76 19.79
C GLU A 213 -0.99 5.56 19.87
N ILE A 214 -1.64 5.61 18.71
CA ILE A 214 -3.08 5.44 18.56
C ILE A 214 -3.30 4.14 17.78
N ASP A 215 -3.91 3.17 18.45
CA ASP A 215 -4.30 1.87 17.90
C ASP A 215 -5.84 1.81 17.82
N SER A 216 -6.39 2.03 16.63
CA SER A 216 -7.83 1.94 16.42
C SER A 216 -8.21 0.49 16.18
N LYS A 217 -8.66 -0.22 17.21
CA LYS A 217 -9.19 -1.60 17.08
C LYS A 217 -10.45 -1.68 16.21
N THR A 218 -11.14 -0.55 16.02
CA THR A 218 -12.44 -0.48 15.32
C THR A 218 -12.32 -0.01 13.88
N SER A 219 -11.36 0.87 13.59
CA SER A 219 -11.05 1.17 12.19
C SER A 219 -10.16 0.07 11.65
N LYS A 220 -10.48 -0.48 10.48
CA LYS A 220 -9.61 -1.43 9.77
C LYS A 220 -8.37 -0.71 9.21
N LEU A 221 -7.76 0.17 10.00
CA LEU A 221 -6.56 0.89 9.60
C LEU A 221 -5.41 -0.11 9.55
N PRO A 222 -4.68 -0.15 8.43
CA PRO A 222 -3.61 -1.13 8.25
C PRO A 222 -2.35 -0.81 9.09
N TYR A 223 -2.34 0.28 9.87
CA TYR A 223 -1.20 0.74 10.65
C TYR A 223 -1.63 1.51 11.90
N LYS A 224 -0.77 1.49 12.93
CA LYS A 224 -0.88 2.36 14.12
C LYS A 224 -0.37 3.76 13.82
N ILE A 225 -0.94 4.78 14.45
CA ILE A 225 -0.49 6.18 14.24
C ILE A 225 0.33 6.63 15.44
N ARG A 226 1.58 7.07 15.22
CA ARG A 226 2.46 7.62 16.27
C ARG A 226 2.59 9.13 16.12
N LEU A 227 2.08 9.87 17.10
CA LEU A 227 2.19 11.31 17.16
C LEU A 227 3.31 11.71 18.12
N TYR A 228 4.39 12.28 17.59
CA TYR A 228 5.48 12.81 18.41
C TYR A 228 5.19 14.25 18.81
N THR A 229 5.51 14.62 20.06
CA THR A 229 5.44 16.02 20.51
C THR A 229 6.31 16.23 21.74
N ASN A 230 6.77 17.46 21.97
CA ASN A 230 7.45 17.81 23.20
C ASN A 230 6.50 17.92 24.41
N ASP A 231 5.22 18.16 24.17
CA ASP A 231 4.19 18.41 25.19
C ASP A 231 3.10 17.33 25.12
N ILE A 232 3.41 16.17 25.71
CA ILE A 232 2.56 14.97 25.67
C ILE A 232 1.26 15.21 26.43
N ASP A 233 1.31 15.87 27.57
CA ASP A 233 0.15 16.09 28.43
C ASP A 233 -0.88 16.96 27.70
N ARG A 234 -0.45 18.01 27.00
CA ARG A 234 -1.32 18.83 26.16
C ARG A 234 -1.92 18.06 24.99
N LEU A 235 -1.13 17.20 24.33
CA LEU A 235 -1.64 16.36 23.25
C LEU A 235 -2.72 15.39 23.75
N LEU A 236 -2.51 14.75 24.89
CA LEU A 236 -3.49 13.85 25.50
C LEU A 236 -4.77 14.58 25.90
N GLU A 237 -4.65 15.78 26.47
CA GLU A 237 -5.81 16.61 26.80
C GLU A 237 -6.64 16.91 25.56
N VAL A 238 -5.98 17.32 24.46
CA VAL A 238 -6.66 17.62 23.19
C VAL A 238 -7.30 16.37 22.58
N LEU A 239 -6.61 15.23 22.59
CA LEU A 239 -7.16 13.97 22.10
C LEU A 239 -8.39 13.53 22.91
N ASN A 240 -8.34 13.66 24.23
CA ASN A 240 -9.48 13.37 25.11
C ASN A 240 -10.64 14.34 24.90
N ARG A 241 -10.35 15.63 24.65
CA ARG A 241 -11.37 16.62 24.28
C ARG A 241 -12.07 16.24 22.98
N VAL A 242 -11.33 15.83 21.95
CA VAL A 242 -11.90 15.34 20.68
C VAL A 242 -12.76 14.10 20.88
N LYS A 243 -12.29 13.12 21.68
CA LYS A 243 -13.10 11.93 22.04
C LYS A 243 -14.44 12.32 22.68
N ARG A 244 -14.43 13.23 23.66
CA ARG A 244 -15.65 13.70 24.35
C ARG A 244 -16.60 14.43 23.39
N MET A 245 -16.09 15.25 22.48
CA MET A 245 -16.92 15.95 21.50
C MET A 245 -17.59 14.98 20.52
N GLU A 246 -16.88 13.94 20.08
CA GLU A 246 -17.45 12.94 19.18
C GLU A 246 -18.48 12.05 19.88
N LEU A 247 -18.24 11.65 21.13
CA LEU A 247 -19.23 10.91 21.94
C LEU A 247 -20.54 11.70 22.09
N LYS A 248 -20.45 13.01 22.35
CA LYS A 248 -21.65 13.88 22.41
C LYS A 248 -22.38 13.95 21.06
N ARG A 249 -21.64 14.02 19.95
CA ARG A 249 -22.23 14.02 18.61
C ARG A 249 -22.96 12.72 18.29
N GLN A 250 -22.39 11.57 18.67
CA GLN A 250 -23.03 10.27 18.46
C GLN A 250 -24.35 10.18 19.25
N GLN A 251 -24.34 10.57 20.52
CA GLN A 251 -25.56 10.60 21.35
C GLN A 251 -26.64 11.52 20.80
N SER A 252 -26.29 12.69 20.25
CA SER A 252 -27.25 13.60 19.61
C SER A 252 -27.73 13.17 18.22
N SER A 253 -27.05 12.20 17.59
CA SER A 253 -27.44 11.66 16.28
C SER A 253 -28.40 10.48 16.40
N ASP A 254 -28.35 9.77 17.54
CA ASP A 254 -29.17 8.60 17.85
C ASP A 254 -30.48 8.96 18.59
N SER A 255 -30.73 10.26 18.81
CA SER A 255 -31.97 10.83 19.38
C SER A 255 -32.80 11.50 18.28
#